data_AF-A2BW91-F1
#
_entry.id   AF-A2BW91-F1
#
_cell.length_a   1.000
_cell.length_b   1.000
_cell.length_c   1.000
_cell.angle_alpha   90.00
_cell.angle_beta   90.00
_cell.angle_gamma   90.00
#
_symmetry.space_group_name_H-M   'P 1'
#
loop_
_entity.id
_entity.type
_entity.pdbx_description
1 polymer ?
#
loop_
_entity_poly.entity_id
_entity_poly.type
_entity_poly.pdbx_seq_one_letter_code
_entity_poly.pdbx_strand_id
1 'polypeptide(L)' 'MKSFFITLPYLLILFTFANSAYSLSENQIKEICQNKPRRLTCRKNLKFKKLNLLQGYQIEIPVIPFKK' A
#
# COMPACT_ATOMS: atom_id res chain seq x y z
N MET A 1 -11.97 -35.42 -10.14
CA MET A 1 -10.90 -34.69 -9.41
C MET A 1 -10.07 -33.83 -10.37
N LYS A 2 -10.70 -32.90 -11.11
CA LYS A 2 -9.98 -32.02 -12.07
C LYS A 2 -10.13 -30.53 -11.74
N SER A 3 -11.23 -30.13 -11.09
CA SER A 3 -11.46 -28.73 -10.70
C SER A 3 -10.57 -28.20 -9.56
N PHE A 4 -10.06 -29.08 -8.69
CA PHE A 4 -9.24 -28.65 -7.54
C PHE A 4 -7.85 -28.11 -7.93
N PHE A 5 -7.33 -28.52 -9.09
CA PHE A 5 -6.01 -28.09 -9.55
C PHE A 5 -6.00 -26.68 -10.17
N ILE A 6 -7.16 -26.13 -10.52
CA ILE A 6 -7.28 -24.81 -11.17
C ILE A 6 -7.56 -23.69 -10.15
N THR A 7 -8.20 -24.00 -9.03
CA THR A 7 -8.57 -23.00 -8.01
C THR A 7 -7.38 -22.53 -7.17
N LEU A 8 -6.41 -23.40 -6.91
CA LEU A 8 -5.22 -23.10 -6.10
C LEU A 8 -4.32 -21.99 -6.71
N PRO A 9 -3.95 -22.02 -8.01
CA PRO A 9 -3.15 -20.95 -8.61
C PRO A 9 -3.90 -19.61 -8.68
N TYR A 10 -5.23 -19.64 -8.85
CA TYR A 10 -6.04 -18.42 -8.86
C TYR A 10 -6.05 -17.70 -7.49
N LEU A 11 -6.10 -18.47 -6.39
CA LEU A 11 -5.99 -17.93 -5.04
C LEU A 11 -4.61 -17.31 -4.76
N LEU A 12 -3.53 -17.88 -5.29
CA LEU A 12 -2.18 -17.35 -5.15
C LEU A 12 -2.00 -15.99 -5.86
N ILE A 13 -2.61 -15.81 -7.04
CA ILE A 13 -2.55 -14.54 -7.80
C ILE A 13 -3.29 -13.41 -7.05
N LEU A 14 -4.42 -13.71 -6.40
CA LEU A 14 -5.13 -12.74 -5.57
C LEU A 14 -4.32 -12.31 -4.35
N PHE A 15 -3.55 -13.23 -3.75
CA PHE A 15 -2.77 -12.96 -2.54
C PHE A 15 -1.56 -12.07 -2.81
N THR A 16 -0.91 -12.20 -3.97
CA THR A 16 0.24 -11.35 -4.34
C THR A 16 -0.18 -9.92 -4.66
N PHE A 17 -1.34 -9.74 -5.31
CA PHE A 17 -1.88 -8.42 -5.63
C PHE A 17 -2.32 -7.63 -4.38
N ALA A 18 -2.84 -8.33 -3.36
CA ALA A 18 -3.19 -7.71 -2.10
C ALA A 18 -1.97 -7.01 -1.48
N ASN A 19 -0.82 -7.69 -1.42
CA ASN A 19 0.38 -7.14 -0.78
C ASN A 19 0.98 -5.91 -1.48
N SER A 20 0.97 -5.85 -2.81
CA SER A 20 1.49 -4.68 -3.54
C SER A 20 0.65 -3.41 -3.33
N ALA A 21 -0.67 -3.56 -3.12
CA ALA A 21 -1.57 -2.45 -2.86
C ALA A 21 -1.39 -1.85 -1.44
N TYR A 22 -0.74 -2.57 -0.52
CA TYR A 22 -0.48 -2.14 0.86
C TYR A 22 0.88 -1.47 1.07
N SER A 23 1.50 -0.93 0.01
CA SER A 23 2.83 -0.31 0.09
C SER A 23 2.99 0.83 1.13
N LEU A 24 1.89 1.34 1.71
CA LEU A 24 1.89 2.32 2.79
C LEU A 24 0.99 1.86 3.95
N SER A 25 1.60 1.32 5.01
CA SER A 25 0.90 0.95 6.26
C SER A 25 0.61 2.19 7.12
N GLU A 26 -0.37 2.12 8.04
CA GLU A 26 -0.65 3.23 8.97
C GLU A 26 0.57 3.57 9.84
N ASN A 27 1.43 2.58 10.14
CA ASN A 27 2.67 2.79 10.88
C ASN A 27 3.68 3.63 10.08
N GLN A 28 3.87 3.31 8.80
CA GLN A 28 4.73 4.09 7.90
C GLN A 28 4.18 5.50 7.68
N ILE A 29 2.85 5.66 7.53
CA ILE A 29 2.22 6.99 7.44
C ILE A 29 2.51 7.80 8.71
N LYS A 30 2.38 7.18 9.88
CA LYS A 30 2.66 7.81 11.16
C LYS A 30 4.12 8.25 11.24
N GLU A 31 5.05 7.40 10.86
CA GLU A 31 6.49 7.68 10.88
C GLU A 31 6.87 8.82 9.92
N ILE A 32 6.42 8.77 8.66
CA ILE A 32 6.67 9.82 7.65
C ILE A 32 6.13 11.17 8.10
N CYS A 33 4.94 11.18 8.70
CA CYS A 33 4.29 12.42 9.13
C CYS A 33 4.75 12.91 10.51
N GLN A 34 5.45 12.11 11.31
CA GLN A 34 5.87 12.47 12.67
C GLN A 34 6.76 13.71 12.70
N ASN A 35 7.62 13.88 11.69
CA ASN A 35 8.58 14.97 11.58
C ASN A 35 8.06 16.16 10.74
N LYS A 36 6.79 16.16 10.32
CA LYS A 36 6.19 17.25 9.54
C LYS A 36 5.45 18.23 10.47
N PRO A 37 5.56 19.56 10.23
CA PRO A 37 4.89 20.57 11.06
C PRO A 37 3.37 20.46 11.02
N ARG A 38 2.79 19.92 9.93
CA ARG A 38 1.35 19.70 9.77
C ARG A 38 1.01 18.20 9.73
N ARG A 39 1.17 17.50 10.87
CA ARG A 39 0.96 16.04 10.98
C ARG A 39 -0.40 15.58 10.43
N LEU A 40 -1.48 16.28 10.78
CA LEU A 40 -2.84 15.94 10.33
C LEU A 40 -3.00 16.09 8.82
N THR A 41 -2.51 17.20 8.25
CA THR A 41 -2.54 17.45 6.80
C THR A 41 -1.68 16.42 6.06
N CYS A 42 -0.49 16.10 6.58
CA CYS A 42 0.37 15.05 6.03
C CYS A 42 -0.36 13.69 6.00
N ARG A 43 -1.00 13.30 7.10
CA ARG A 43 -1.75 12.04 7.19
C ARG A 43 -2.93 12.02 6.21
N LYS A 44 -3.68 13.11 6.09
CA LYS A 44 -4.78 13.24 5.11
C LYS A 44 -4.26 13.13 3.67
N ASN A 45 -3.17 13.81 3.33
CA ASN A 45 -2.57 13.74 1.99
C ASN A 45 -2.09 12.33 1.64
N LEU A 46 -1.42 11.63 2.57
CA LEU A 46 -0.99 10.25 2.31
C LEU A 46 -2.16 9.27 2.18
N LYS A 47 -3.22 9.46 2.96
CA LYS A 47 -4.46 8.67 2.80
C LYS A 47 -5.12 8.92 1.46
N PHE A 48 -5.21 10.19 1.03
CA PHE A 48 -5.75 10.54 -0.27
C PHE A 48 -4.92 9.95 -1.42
N LYS A 49 -3.59 10.09 -1.35
CA LYS A 49 -2.66 9.46 -2.30
C LYS A 49 -2.87 7.94 -2.37
N LYS A 50 -3.00 7.26 -1.22
CA LYS A 50 -3.28 5.81 -1.18
C LYS A 50 -4.58 5.44 -1.89
N LEU A 51 -5.65 6.22 -1.72
CA LEU A 51 -6.92 6.00 -2.43
C LEU A 51 -6.73 6.16 -3.94
N ASN A 52 -6.01 7.19 -4.38
CA ASN A 52 -5.71 7.38 -5.80
C ASN A 52 -4.89 6.21 -6.38
N LEU A 53 -3.94 5.66 -5.61
CA LEU A 53 -3.19 4.47 -6.03
C LEU A 53 -4.10 3.25 -6.22
N LEU A 54 -5.05 3.02 -5.30
CA LEU A 54 -6.02 1.92 -5.41
C LEU A 54 -6.96 2.09 -6.60
N GLN A 55 -7.20 3.32 -7.04
CA GLN A 55 -7.98 3.64 -8.24
C GLN A 55 -7.15 3.54 -9.53
N GLY A 56 -5.85 3.22 -9.45
CA GLY A 56 -4.97 3.05 -10.61
C GLY A 56 -4.27 4.33 -11.07
N TYR A 57 -4.36 5.43 -10.32
CA TYR A 57 -3.62 6.65 -10.64
C TYR A 57 -2.14 6.51 -10.29
N GLN A 58 -1.28 7.02 -11.18
CA GLN A 58 0.15 7.17 -10.89
C GLN A 58 0.34 8.27 -9.84
N ILE A 59 1.02 7.92 -8.74
CA ILE A 59 1.32 8.86 -7.66
C ILE A 59 2.74 8.66 -7.12
N GLU A 60 3.39 9.76 -6.73
CA GLU A 60 4.63 9.68 -5.97
C GLU A 60 4.34 9.31 -4.52
N ILE A 61 4.83 8.14 -4.10
CA ILE A 61 4.76 7.67 -2.72
C ILE A 61 6.10 7.93 -2.03
N PRO A 62 6.13 8.64 -0.89
CA PRO A 62 7.35 8.75 -0.09
C PRO A 62 7.72 7.37 0.48
N VAL A 63 8.92 6.90 0.14
CA VAL A 63 9.49 5.64 0.64
C VAL A 63 10.37 5.91 1.84
N ILE A 64 10.18 5.17 2.93
CA ILE A 64 11.13 5.15 4.04
C ILE A 64 12.26 4.20 3.64
N PRO A 65 13.51 4.66 3.50
CA PRO A 65 14.61 3.79 3.16
C PRO A 65 14.79 2.74 4.26
N PHE A 66 14.95 1.49 3.87
CA PHE A 66 15.36 0.44 4.81
C PHE A 66 16.78 0.78 5.29
N LYS A 67 16.99 0.86 6.60
CA LYS A 67 18.33 1.10 7.16
C LYS A 67 19.27 0.01 6.64
N LYS A 68 20.37 0.42 6.02
CA LYS A 68 21.47 -0.48 5.61
C LYS A 68 22.20 -1.02 6.83
#